data_AF-A0A6C0IJL7-F1
#
_entry.id   AF-A0A6C0IJL7-F1
#
_cell.length_a   1.000
_cell.length_b   1.000
_cell.length_c   1.000
_cell.angle_alpha   90.00
_cell.angle_beta   90.00
_cell.angle_gamma   90.00
#
_symmetry.space_group_name_H-M   'P 1'
#
loop_
_entity.id
_entity.type
_entity.pdbx_description
1 polymer ?
#
loop_
_entity_poly.entity_id
_entity_poly.type
_entity_poly.pdbx_seq_one_letter_code
_entity_poly.pdbx_strand_id
1 'polypeptide(L)'
;MSYDKKLLDDGTENPKYIDLCDEDQSIAGQKFACMSFVSPEKILKKREVYLFDQFIKNWEFSKSMERYFDFIHFIAYKYNVKVEGLIEDFNEFVKEESDKLKKSGIEDDYKNFLDKQEDKLNEKFGREHAFQTSVRGLKVRGVYPSQDEAEDRCKKLREQDPNHDIYVGPVGTWIPWDPDAYKTGRVEHMEEELNALHKEKMKNEEMAKKEFEERVRDTKKKAIMENIEKAKASGNQLTQTIDEDGNLSGVTENVDFDSREVSDVETTQLRNELLMTSKTQEAQNGNIDMIVEDVDQDDKE
;
A
#
# COMPACT_ATOMS: atom_id res chain seq x y z
N MET A 1 14.82 1.29 7.60
CA MET A 1 15.47 2.50 7.05
C MET A 1 15.78 3.41 8.22
N SER A 2 17.03 3.89 8.34
CA SER A 2 17.41 4.84 9.38
C SER A 2 16.73 6.18 9.11
N TYR A 3 16.01 6.74 10.09
CA TYR A 3 15.41 8.06 9.98
C TYR A 3 16.49 9.12 10.24
N ASP A 4 16.79 9.93 9.23
CA ASP A 4 17.71 11.06 9.37
C ASP A 4 16.99 12.21 10.07
N LYS A 5 17.57 12.75 11.13
CA LYS A 5 16.99 13.88 11.89
C LYS A 5 17.25 15.21 11.15
N LYS A 6 16.28 16.14 11.24
CA LYS A 6 16.33 17.52 10.66
C LYS A 6 17.51 18.33 11.21
N LEU A 7 17.81 18.14 12.49
CA LEU A 7 18.94 18.76 13.17
C LEU A 7 19.93 17.68 13.59
N LEU A 8 21.22 17.98 13.47
CA LEU A 8 22.30 17.21 14.09
C LEU A 8 22.23 17.38 15.62
N ASP A 9 22.88 16.51 16.37
CA ASP A 9 22.88 16.58 17.85
C ASP A 9 23.52 17.89 18.39
N ASP A 10 24.23 18.63 17.52
CA ASP A 10 24.84 19.95 17.77
C ASP A 10 23.91 21.14 17.38
N GLY A 11 22.66 20.86 16.98
CA GLY A 11 21.67 21.89 16.62
C GLY A 11 21.86 22.53 15.25
N THR A 12 22.84 22.10 14.47
CA THR A 12 23.06 22.53 13.07
C THR A 12 22.18 21.73 12.10
N GLU A 13 21.78 22.35 10.99
CA GLU A 13 20.96 21.72 9.95
C GLU A 13 21.70 20.54 9.31
N ASN A 14 21.04 19.40 9.22
CA ASN A 14 21.66 18.20 8.66
C ASN A 14 21.68 18.29 7.12
N PRO A 15 22.87 18.33 6.47
CA PRO A 15 22.97 18.45 5.01
C PRO A 15 22.46 17.21 4.25
N LYS A 16 22.24 16.09 4.94
CA LYS A 16 21.63 14.88 4.37
C LYS A 16 20.11 14.84 4.54
N TYR A 17 19.55 15.66 5.42
CA TYR A 17 18.10 15.75 5.62
C TYR A 17 17.52 16.69 4.56
N ILE A 18 16.67 16.14 3.69
CA ILE A 18 15.95 16.89 2.67
C ILE A 18 14.47 16.86 3.07
N ASP A 19 13.95 18.01 3.50
CA ASP A 19 12.52 18.16 3.77
C ASP A 19 11.79 18.43 2.45
N LEU A 20 11.06 17.43 1.97
CA LEU A 20 10.27 17.58 0.74
C LEU A 20 8.95 18.30 0.99
N CYS A 21 8.60 18.60 2.25
CA CYS A 21 7.33 19.18 2.66
C CYS A 21 7.49 20.52 3.39
N ASP A 22 8.64 21.18 3.29
CA ASP A 22 8.83 22.52 3.85
C ASP A 22 7.79 23.49 3.29
N GLU A 23 7.21 24.29 4.20
CA GLU A 23 6.20 25.29 3.86
C GLU A 23 6.86 26.58 3.37
N ASP A 24 6.33 27.13 2.28
CA ASP A 24 6.81 28.40 1.74
C ASP A 24 6.46 29.57 2.67
N GLN A 25 7.26 30.64 2.60
CA GLN A 25 6.99 31.85 3.38
C GLN A 25 5.63 32.44 2.99
N SER A 26 4.77 32.64 4.00
CA SER A 26 3.42 33.16 3.79
C SER A 26 3.43 34.53 3.12
N ILE A 27 2.70 34.66 2.02
CA ILE A 27 2.54 35.94 1.31
C ILE A 27 1.36 36.71 1.91
N ALA A 28 1.58 37.98 2.23
CA ALA A 28 0.53 38.84 2.79
C ALA A 28 -0.67 38.95 1.83
N GLY A 29 -1.87 38.70 2.35
CA GLY A 29 -3.09 38.71 1.54
C GLY A 29 -3.37 37.41 0.77
N GLN A 30 -2.44 36.46 0.74
CA GLN A 30 -2.49 35.26 -0.08
C GLN A 30 -2.27 34.01 0.77
N LYS A 31 -3.24 33.71 1.63
CA LYS A 31 -3.16 32.55 2.54
C LYS A 31 -3.91 31.34 2.03
N PHE A 32 -5.00 31.54 1.29
CA PHE A 32 -5.86 30.45 0.81
C PHE A 32 -6.14 30.60 -0.68
N ALA A 33 -5.97 29.53 -1.44
CA ALA A 33 -6.28 29.48 -2.86
C ALA A 33 -7.53 28.63 -3.13
N CYS A 34 -8.42 29.13 -3.97
CA CYS A 34 -9.46 28.32 -4.60
C CYS A 34 -8.88 27.66 -5.84
N MET A 35 -8.96 26.33 -5.93
CA MET A 35 -8.38 25.54 -7.01
C MET A 35 -9.41 24.58 -7.58
N SER A 36 -9.35 24.34 -8.89
CA SER A 36 -10.11 23.26 -9.53
C SER A 36 -9.13 22.28 -10.15
N PHE A 37 -9.36 21.00 -9.91
CA PHE A 37 -8.60 19.92 -10.52
C PHE A 37 -9.42 19.28 -11.64
N VAL A 38 -8.73 18.87 -12.69
CA VAL A 38 -9.25 17.95 -13.71
C VAL A 38 -8.31 16.76 -13.70
N SER A 39 -8.73 15.66 -13.07
CA SER A 39 -7.95 14.42 -13.08
C SER A 39 -8.71 13.31 -13.80
N PRO A 40 -8.41 13.07 -15.09
CA PRO A 40 -9.02 12.00 -15.84
C PRO A 40 -8.35 10.65 -15.49
N GLU A 41 -8.32 10.26 -14.22
CA GLU A 41 -7.60 9.08 -13.70
C GLU A 41 -8.00 7.78 -14.41
N LYS A 42 -9.29 7.64 -14.73
CA LYS A 42 -9.80 6.47 -15.48
C LYS A 42 -9.28 6.43 -16.92
N ILE A 43 -9.05 7.58 -17.54
CA ILE A 43 -8.53 7.70 -18.91
C ILE A 43 -7.01 7.55 -18.89
N LEU A 44 -6.33 8.05 -17.86
CA LEU A 44 -4.88 7.88 -17.67
C LEU A 44 -4.50 6.41 -17.50
N LYS A 45 -5.23 5.65 -16.66
CA LYS A 45 -5.02 4.20 -16.54
C LYS A 45 -5.26 3.47 -17.86
N LYS A 46 -6.30 3.86 -18.60
CA LYS A 46 -6.54 3.31 -19.95
C LYS A 46 -5.42 3.68 -20.92
N ARG A 47 -4.84 4.87 -20.81
CA ARG A 47 -3.71 5.33 -21.60
C ARG A 47 -2.46 4.51 -21.31
N GLU A 48 -2.10 4.31 -20.05
CA GLU A 48 -0.94 3.50 -19.66
C GLU A 48 -1.08 2.05 -20.15
N VAL A 49 -2.25 1.44 -19.95
CA VAL A 49 -2.55 0.09 -20.45
C VAL A 49 -2.51 0.05 -21.99
N TYR A 50 -3.03 1.08 -22.66
CA TYR A 50 -2.99 1.19 -24.12
C TYR A 50 -1.55 1.33 -24.65
N LEU A 51 -0.74 2.19 -24.04
CA LEU A 51 0.68 2.37 -24.40
C LEU A 51 1.44 1.05 -24.23
N PHE A 52 1.17 0.32 -23.15
CA PHE A 52 1.77 -0.98 -22.89
C PHE A 52 1.30 -2.07 -23.88
N ASP A 53 0.01 -2.12 -24.23
CA ASP A 53 -0.51 -3.06 -25.24
C ASP A 53 0.09 -2.79 -26.63
N GLN A 54 0.21 -1.52 -27.02
CA GLN A 54 0.88 -1.13 -28.27
C GLN A 54 2.37 -1.46 -28.24
N PHE A 55 3.01 -1.27 -27.09
CA PHE A 55 4.38 -1.71 -26.88
C PHE A 55 4.52 -3.21 -27.05
N ILE A 56 3.69 -4.05 -26.43
CA ILE A 56 3.75 -5.51 -26.61
C ILE A 56 3.51 -5.91 -28.08
N LYS A 57 2.59 -5.27 -28.78
CA LYS A 57 2.36 -5.53 -30.22
C LYS A 57 3.55 -5.17 -31.09
N ASN A 58 4.31 -4.15 -30.70
CA ASN A 58 5.52 -3.70 -31.40
C ASN A 58 6.79 -4.36 -30.84
N TRP A 59 6.73 -4.95 -29.66
CA TRP A 59 7.79 -5.72 -29.03
C TRP A 59 7.98 -6.97 -29.86
N GLU A 60 8.93 -6.85 -30.77
CA GLU A 60 9.10 -7.62 -32.00
C GLU A 60 9.47 -9.09 -31.79
N PHE A 61 9.28 -9.67 -30.61
CA PHE A 61 9.77 -11.01 -30.32
C PHE A 61 9.02 -12.10 -31.09
N SER A 62 7.70 -12.01 -31.21
CA SER A 62 6.91 -13.12 -31.81
C SER A 62 6.97 -13.12 -33.35
N LYS A 63 6.91 -11.95 -33.99
CA LYS A 63 7.02 -11.85 -35.47
C LYS A 63 8.45 -12.00 -35.99
N SER A 64 9.46 -11.62 -35.22
CA SER A 64 10.84 -11.85 -35.62
C SER A 64 11.21 -13.33 -35.56
N MET A 65 10.74 -14.07 -34.54
CA MET A 65 10.94 -15.52 -34.45
C MET A 65 10.42 -16.27 -35.68
N GLU A 66 9.22 -15.97 -36.16
CA GLU A 66 8.68 -16.60 -37.38
C GLU A 66 9.58 -16.34 -38.61
N ARG A 67 10.05 -15.10 -38.78
CA ARG A 67 10.98 -14.75 -39.87
C ARG A 67 12.35 -15.40 -39.73
N TYR A 68 12.82 -15.61 -38.50
CA TYR A 68 14.07 -16.33 -38.24
C TYR A 68 13.92 -17.82 -38.55
N PHE A 69 12.77 -18.44 -38.23
CA PHE A 69 12.49 -19.81 -38.64
C PHE A 69 12.45 -19.96 -40.16
N ASP A 70 11.77 -19.05 -40.87
CA ASP A 70 11.77 -19.04 -42.34
C ASP A 70 13.19 -18.88 -42.92
N PHE A 71 14.03 -18.04 -42.30
CA PHE A 71 15.42 -17.86 -42.70
C PHE A 71 16.28 -19.11 -42.42
N ILE A 72 16.06 -19.80 -41.30
CA ILE A 72 16.71 -21.08 -40.97
C ILE A 72 16.31 -22.15 -42.00
N HIS A 73 15.03 -22.23 -42.36
CA HIS A 73 14.57 -23.12 -43.43
C HIS A 73 15.24 -22.81 -44.78
N PHE A 74 15.41 -21.52 -45.11
CA PHE A 74 16.12 -21.11 -46.33
C PHE A 74 17.60 -21.51 -46.31
N ILE A 75 18.31 -21.32 -45.20
CA ILE A 75 19.73 -21.73 -45.06
C ILE A 75 19.86 -23.25 -45.14
N ALA A 76 19.00 -23.97 -44.43
CA ALA A 76 19.01 -25.42 -44.42
C ALA A 76 18.79 -25.99 -45.84
N TYR A 77 17.89 -25.38 -46.63
CA TYR A 77 17.69 -25.74 -48.03
C TYR A 77 18.90 -25.38 -48.91
N LYS A 78 19.45 -24.17 -48.78
CA LYS A 78 20.56 -23.68 -49.62
C LYS A 78 21.87 -24.44 -49.41
N TYR A 79 22.15 -24.85 -48.17
CA TYR A 79 23.38 -25.54 -47.79
C TYR A 79 23.18 -27.03 -47.50
N ASN A 80 21.97 -27.56 -47.73
CA ASN A 80 21.59 -28.96 -47.51
C ASN A 80 21.92 -29.46 -46.08
N VAL A 81 21.71 -28.60 -45.09
CA VAL A 81 21.93 -28.88 -43.67
C VAL A 81 20.65 -29.42 -43.06
N LYS A 82 20.76 -30.32 -42.07
CA LYS A 82 19.59 -30.81 -41.34
C LYS A 82 18.87 -29.66 -40.62
N VAL A 83 17.63 -29.44 -41.00
CA VAL A 83 16.75 -28.39 -40.46
C VAL A 83 16.52 -28.57 -38.97
N GLU A 84 16.32 -29.82 -38.53
CA GLU A 84 15.98 -30.15 -37.13
C GLU A 84 17.07 -29.71 -36.15
N GLY A 85 18.35 -29.97 -36.47
CA GLY A 85 19.47 -29.56 -35.62
C GLY A 85 19.65 -28.05 -35.55
N LEU A 86 19.47 -27.34 -36.66
CA LEU A 86 19.53 -25.87 -36.70
C LEU A 86 18.40 -25.21 -35.88
N ILE A 87 17.22 -25.82 -35.86
CA ILE A 87 16.10 -25.35 -35.03
C ILE A 87 16.36 -25.61 -33.55
N GLU A 88 16.95 -26.76 -33.21
CA GLU A 88 17.39 -27.07 -31.84
C GLU A 88 18.45 -26.08 -31.34
N ASP A 89 19.51 -25.87 -32.13
CA ASP A 89 20.58 -24.91 -31.83
C ASP A 89 20.04 -23.48 -31.69
N PHE A 90 19.09 -23.09 -32.53
CA PHE A 90 18.44 -21.77 -32.44
C PHE A 90 17.60 -21.64 -31.16
N ASN A 91 16.87 -22.68 -30.77
CA ASN A 91 16.10 -22.67 -29.51
C ASN A 91 17.00 -22.63 -28.28
N GLU A 92 18.16 -23.30 -28.32
CA GLU A 92 19.16 -23.24 -27.26
C GLU A 92 19.81 -21.86 -27.17
N PHE A 93 20.19 -21.28 -28.32
CA PHE A 93 20.67 -19.91 -28.41
C PHE A 93 19.67 -18.89 -27.87
N VAL A 94 18.38 -19.03 -28.20
CA VAL A 94 17.31 -18.16 -27.68
C VAL A 94 17.20 -18.30 -26.16
N LYS A 95 17.39 -19.49 -25.58
CA LYS A 95 17.36 -19.68 -24.12
C LYS A 95 18.54 -19.00 -23.43
N GLU A 96 19.76 -19.15 -23.95
CA GLU A 96 20.96 -18.50 -23.39
C GLU A 96 20.92 -16.97 -23.53
N GLU A 97 20.51 -16.47 -24.70
CA GLU A 97 20.36 -15.04 -24.94
C GLU A 97 19.14 -14.44 -24.25
N SER A 98 18.09 -15.22 -23.97
CA SER A 98 16.94 -14.74 -23.17
C SER A 98 17.37 -14.23 -21.80
N ASP A 99 18.34 -14.91 -21.17
CA ASP A 99 18.87 -14.48 -19.87
C ASP A 99 19.78 -13.24 -19.96
N LYS A 100 20.38 -12.97 -21.12
CA LYS A 100 21.08 -11.71 -21.40
C LYS A 100 20.11 -10.59 -21.78
N LEU A 101 19.03 -10.91 -22.49
CA LEU A 101 17.97 -9.97 -22.86
C LEU A 101 17.18 -9.49 -21.64
N LYS A 102 17.04 -10.33 -20.61
CA LYS A 102 16.52 -9.89 -19.30
C LYS A 102 17.44 -8.86 -18.61
N LYS A 103 18.73 -8.84 -18.94
CA LYS A 103 19.70 -7.85 -18.41
C LYS A 103 19.72 -6.55 -19.20
N SER A 104 19.42 -6.55 -20.51
CA SER A 104 19.06 -5.33 -21.24
C SER A 104 17.64 -4.94 -20.83
N GLY A 105 17.51 -3.90 -20.01
CA GLY A 105 16.25 -3.60 -19.36
C GLY A 105 15.11 -3.37 -20.37
N ILE A 106 14.04 -4.17 -20.28
CA ILE A 106 12.77 -3.93 -20.97
C ILE A 106 12.27 -2.50 -20.73
N GLU A 107 12.64 -1.91 -19.60
CA GLU A 107 12.37 -0.52 -19.25
C GLU A 107 13.04 0.48 -20.20
N ASP A 108 14.29 0.25 -20.62
CA ASP A 108 15.02 1.15 -21.52
C ASP A 108 14.46 1.07 -22.94
N ASP A 109 14.10 -0.13 -23.38
CA ASP A 109 13.44 -0.32 -24.67
C ASP A 109 12.01 0.25 -24.67
N TYR A 110 11.29 0.19 -23.54
CA TYR A 110 10.00 0.86 -23.37
C TYR A 110 10.13 2.37 -23.43
N LYS A 111 11.13 2.96 -22.75
CA LYS A 111 11.42 4.40 -22.83
C LYS A 111 11.75 4.81 -24.27
N ASN A 112 12.63 4.08 -24.94
CA ASN A 112 12.98 4.33 -26.35
C ASN A 112 11.78 4.20 -27.30
N PHE A 113 10.86 3.27 -27.04
CA PHE A 113 9.63 3.12 -27.82
C PHE A 113 8.67 4.29 -27.59
N LEU A 114 8.47 4.69 -26.33
CA LEU A 114 7.68 5.86 -25.97
C LEU A 114 8.24 7.10 -26.66
N ASP A 115 9.53 7.42 -26.49
CA ASP A 115 10.14 8.61 -27.06
C ASP A 115 10.00 8.69 -28.61
N LYS A 116 10.05 7.54 -29.29
CA LYS A 116 9.95 7.50 -30.76
C LYS A 116 8.52 7.52 -31.30
N GLN A 117 7.55 7.05 -30.52
CA GLN A 117 6.17 6.83 -30.99
C GLN A 117 5.13 7.64 -30.22
N GLU A 118 5.54 8.45 -29.24
CA GLU A 118 4.66 9.22 -28.35
C GLU A 118 3.60 10.00 -29.13
N ASP A 119 4.00 10.82 -30.11
CA ASP A 119 3.07 11.66 -30.89
C ASP A 119 2.02 10.83 -31.63
N LYS A 120 2.45 9.70 -32.22
CA LYS A 120 1.56 8.82 -32.99
C LYS A 120 0.60 8.06 -32.07
N LEU A 121 1.06 7.60 -30.91
CA LEU A 121 0.20 6.92 -29.95
C LEU A 121 -0.79 7.89 -29.31
N ASN A 122 -0.35 9.10 -28.94
CA ASN A 122 -1.22 10.13 -28.39
C ASN A 122 -2.30 10.55 -29.40
N GLU A 123 -1.96 10.69 -30.69
CA GLU A 123 -2.95 11.02 -31.72
C GLU A 123 -3.98 9.89 -31.91
N LYS A 124 -3.54 8.64 -31.98
CA LYS A 124 -4.45 7.47 -32.07
C LYS A 124 -5.34 7.35 -30.85
N PHE A 125 -4.76 7.45 -29.66
CA PHE A 125 -5.48 7.42 -28.39
C PHE A 125 -6.51 8.55 -28.32
N GLY A 126 -6.14 9.77 -28.74
CA GLY A 126 -7.05 10.90 -28.83
C GLY A 126 -8.23 10.64 -29.76
N ARG A 127 -8.01 10.06 -30.94
CA ARG A 127 -9.10 9.70 -31.87
C ARG A 127 -10.03 8.62 -31.31
N GLU A 128 -9.48 7.57 -30.69
CA GLU A 128 -10.26 6.46 -30.14
C GLU A 128 -11.07 6.86 -28.89
N HIS A 129 -10.58 7.83 -28.11
CA HIS A 129 -11.23 8.34 -26.91
C HIS A 129 -11.89 9.71 -27.08
N ALA A 130 -12.23 10.09 -28.32
CA ALA A 130 -12.95 11.32 -28.65
C ALA A 130 -12.34 12.60 -28.05
N PHE A 131 -11.00 12.66 -28.00
CA PHE A 131 -10.22 13.77 -27.45
C PHE A 131 -10.61 14.17 -26.02
N GLN A 132 -11.08 13.20 -25.21
CA GLN A 132 -11.22 13.44 -23.78
C GLN A 132 -9.86 13.80 -23.18
N THR A 133 -9.87 14.69 -22.18
CA THR A 133 -8.66 15.17 -21.51
C THR A 133 -7.81 14.00 -21.04
N SER A 134 -6.59 13.93 -21.53
CA SER A 134 -5.57 12.94 -21.15
C SER A 134 -4.50 13.54 -20.23
N VAL A 135 -4.73 14.77 -19.77
CA VAL A 135 -3.77 15.56 -18.99
C VAL A 135 -4.42 15.98 -17.68
N ARG A 136 -3.62 15.88 -16.62
CA ARG A 136 -3.93 16.43 -15.30
C ARG A 136 -3.92 17.96 -15.36
N GLY A 137 -5.07 18.57 -15.08
CA GLY A 137 -5.24 20.02 -15.11
C GLY A 137 -5.36 20.60 -13.71
N LEU A 138 -4.63 21.68 -13.44
CA LEU A 138 -4.79 22.52 -12.25
C LEU A 138 -5.18 23.93 -12.70
N LYS A 139 -6.27 24.46 -12.14
CA LYS A 139 -6.69 25.84 -12.38
C LYS A 139 -6.83 26.57 -11.05
N VAL A 140 -5.99 27.59 -10.85
CA VAL A 140 -6.12 28.53 -9.73
C VAL A 140 -7.23 29.53 -10.07
N ARG A 141 -8.26 29.60 -9.22
CA ARG A 141 -9.49 30.38 -9.40
C ARG A 141 -9.49 31.69 -8.60
N GLY A 142 -8.54 31.87 -7.69
CA GLY A 142 -8.40 33.05 -6.85
C GLY A 142 -7.59 32.73 -5.60
N VAL A 143 -7.04 33.78 -4.98
CA VAL A 143 -6.29 33.68 -3.73
C VAL A 143 -6.79 34.74 -2.75
N TYR A 144 -6.94 34.37 -1.49
CA TYR A 144 -7.62 35.13 -0.46
C TYR A 144 -6.84 35.15 0.87
N PRO A 145 -7.02 36.19 1.69
CA PRO A 145 -6.36 36.32 2.99
C PRO A 145 -6.97 35.44 4.09
N SER A 146 -8.27 35.18 4.05
CA SER A 146 -9.03 34.46 5.07
C SER A 146 -9.68 33.21 4.50
N GLN A 147 -9.85 32.19 5.33
CA GLN A 147 -10.57 30.97 4.98
C GLN A 147 -12.04 31.26 4.70
N ASP A 148 -12.70 32.06 5.55
CA ASP A 148 -14.12 32.39 5.39
C ASP A 148 -14.39 33.10 4.06
N GLU A 149 -13.50 34.02 3.67
CA GLU A 149 -13.61 34.72 2.38
C GLU A 149 -13.40 33.75 1.20
N ALA A 150 -12.46 32.81 1.32
CA ALA A 150 -12.24 31.79 0.31
C ALA A 150 -13.45 30.85 0.18
N GLU A 151 -14.09 30.47 1.27
CA GLU A 151 -15.29 29.62 1.29
C GLU A 151 -16.50 30.34 0.65
N ASP A 152 -16.74 31.61 0.99
CA ASP A 152 -17.80 32.42 0.38
C ASP A 152 -17.59 32.61 -1.13
N ARG A 153 -16.33 32.80 -1.55
CA ARG A 153 -15.97 32.91 -2.97
C ARG A 153 -16.10 31.58 -3.67
N CYS A 154 -15.71 30.48 -3.04
CA CYS A 154 -15.90 29.13 -3.55
C CYS A 154 -17.37 28.83 -3.85
N LYS A 155 -18.28 29.20 -2.93
CA LYS A 155 -19.75 29.09 -3.12
C LYS A 155 -20.22 29.84 -4.37
N LYS A 156 -19.82 31.10 -4.51
CA LYS A 156 -20.16 31.92 -5.70
C LYS A 156 -19.58 31.37 -7.00
N LEU A 157 -18.37 30.81 -6.96
CA LEU A 157 -17.75 30.22 -8.15
C LEU A 157 -18.40 28.90 -8.55
N ARG A 158 -18.89 28.12 -7.58
CA ARG A 158 -19.67 26.90 -7.81
C ARG A 158 -21.01 27.18 -8.48
N GLU A 159 -21.67 28.29 -8.14
CA GLU A 159 -22.88 28.74 -8.83
C GLU A 159 -22.63 29.08 -10.31
N GLN A 160 -21.43 29.61 -10.63
CA GLN A 160 -21.06 29.97 -12.01
C GLN A 160 -20.59 28.77 -12.84
N ASP A 161 -19.92 27.81 -12.22
CA ASP A 161 -19.34 26.62 -12.86
C ASP A 161 -19.71 25.35 -12.07
N PRO A 162 -20.91 24.78 -12.30
CA PRO A 162 -21.38 23.60 -11.58
C PRO A 162 -20.68 22.29 -11.99
N ASN A 163 -19.87 22.33 -13.06
CA ASN A 163 -19.25 21.13 -13.63
C ASN A 163 -17.94 20.75 -12.95
N HIS A 164 -17.33 21.65 -12.18
CA HIS A 164 -16.03 21.44 -11.57
C HIS A 164 -16.11 21.53 -10.04
N ASP A 165 -15.48 20.58 -9.37
CA ASP A 165 -15.23 20.69 -7.95
C ASP A 165 -14.18 21.76 -7.67
N ILE A 166 -14.48 22.60 -6.68
CA ILE A 166 -13.62 23.70 -6.24
C ILE A 166 -13.16 23.40 -4.82
N TYR A 167 -11.85 23.39 -4.65
CA TYR A 167 -11.18 23.09 -3.39
C TYR A 167 -10.56 24.36 -2.85
N VAL A 168 -10.60 24.53 -1.53
CA VAL A 168 -9.90 25.60 -0.81
C VAL A 168 -8.69 24.98 -0.13
N GLY A 169 -7.50 25.49 -0.43
CA GLY A 169 -6.25 25.00 0.14
C GLY A 169 -5.35 26.14 0.63
N PRO A 170 -4.54 25.91 1.69
CA PRO A 170 -3.54 26.89 2.11
C PRO A 170 -2.47 27.06 1.04
N VAL A 171 -1.98 28.28 0.88
CA VAL A 171 -0.87 28.62 -0.02
C VAL A 171 0.45 28.33 0.69
N GLY A 172 1.35 27.63 0.01
CA GLY A 172 2.68 27.28 0.53
C GLY A 172 2.77 25.92 1.21
N THR A 173 1.68 25.14 1.24
CA THR A 173 1.68 23.77 1.75
C THR A 173 1.43 22.78 0.61
N TRP A 174 2.05 21.60 0.67
CA TRP A 174 1.76 20.51 -0.26
C TRP A 174 0.35 19.97 -0.07
N ILE A 175 -0.43 19.93 -1.15
CA ILE A 175 -1.81 19.42 -1.15
C ILE A 175 -1.86 18.17 -2.04
N PRO A 176 -2.53 17.08 -1.59
CA PRO A 176 -2.73 15.90 -2.43
C PRO A 176 -3.42 16.25 -3.75
N TRP A 177 -2.96 15.64 -4.84
CA TRP A 177 -3.60 15.79 -6.14
C TRP A 177 -4.97 15.08 -6.15
N ASP A 178 -6.02 15.82 -6.51
CA ASP A 178 -7.42 15.33 -6.54
C ASP A 178 -7.86 14.67 -5.22
N PRO A 179 -7.96 15.45 -4.12
CA PRO A 179 -8.26 14.90 -2.81
C PRO A 179 -9.68 14.35 -2.76
N ASP A 180 -9.81 13.06 -2.46
CA ASP A 180 -11.10 12.40 -2.27
C ASP A 180 -11.89 13.08 -1.14
N ALA A 181 -13.07 13.60 -1.47
CA ALA A 181 -13.96 14.32 -0.56
C ALA A 181 -14.20 13.56 0.77
N TYR A 182 -14.26 12.23 0.72
CA TYR A 182 -14.45 11.42 1.93
C TYR A 182 -13.24 11.40 2.86
N LYS A 183 -12.03 11.64 2.35
CA LYS A 183 -10.77 11.64 3.12
C LYS A 183 -10.36 13.03 3.57
N THR A 184 -10.77 14.09 2.86
CA THR A 184 -10.46 15.49 3.20
C THR A 184 -11.36 16.10 4.27
N GLY A 185 -12.26 15.32 4.87
CA GLY A 185 -13.02 15.71 6.04
C GLY A 185 -14.16 16.68 5.73
N ARG A 186 -13.89 17.99 5.71
CA ARG A 186 -14.94 19.01 5.60
C ARG A 186 -15.41 19.18 4.14
N VAL A 187 -16.47 18.47 3.80
CA VAL A 187 -17.16 18.59 2.51
C VAL A 187 -18.42 19.42 2.70
N GLU A 188 -18.52 20.54 1.99
CA GLU A 188 -19.78 21.28 1.83
C GLU A 188 -20.35 20.97 0.44
N HIS A 189 -21.56 20.43 0.40
CA HIS A 189 -22.35 20.24 -0.81
C HIS A 189 -23.15 21.50 -1.15
N MET A 190 -23.59 21.63 -2.40
CA MET A 190 -24.43 22.78 -2.81
C MET A 190 -25.82 22.73 -2.19
N GLU A 191 -26.37 21.52 -2.00
CA GLU A 191 -27.69 21.31 -1.40
C GLU A 191 -27.62 21.40 0.12
N GLU A 192 -28.32 22.38 0.69
CA GLU A 192 -28.38 22.60 2.14
C GLU A 192 -28.99 21.40 2.87
N GLU A 193 -29.98 20.74 2.25
CA GLU A 193 -30.59 19.51 2.78
C GLU A 193 -29.60 18.34 2.84
N LEU A 194 -28.72 18.21 1.83
CA LEU A 194 -27.69 17.17 1.80
C LEU A 194 -26.61 17.44 2.86
N ASN A 195 -26.25 18.71 3.07
CA ASN A 195 -25.33 19.10 4.15
C ASN A 195 -25.90 18.80 5.53
N ALA A 196 -27.19 19.10 5.74
CA ALA A 196 -27.88 18.75 6.97
C ALA A 196 -27.88 17.23 7.18
N LEU A 197 -28.21 16.46 6.14
CA LEU A 197 -28.24 15.00 6.19
C LEU A 197 -26.85 14.40 6.46
N HIS A 198 -25.79 14.92 5.85
CA HIS A 198 -24.41 14.46 6.09
C HIS A 198 -23.95 14.78 7.52
N LYS A 199 -24.28 15.99 8.02
CA LYS A 199 -23.98 16.39 9.40
C LYS A 199 -24.73 15.53 10.41
N GLU A 200 -26.01 15.24 10.17
CA GLU A 200 -26.79 14.34 11.01
C GLU A 200 -26.27 12.90 10.95
N LYS A 201 -25.85 12.40 9.77
CA LYS A 201 -25.21 11.09 9.64
C LYS A 201 -23.93 11.00 10.48
N MET A 202 -23.04 11.99 10.38
CA MET A 202 -21.79 12.02 11.16
C MET A 202 -22.07 12.07 12.67
N LYS A 203 -23.03 12.90 13.11
CA LYS A 203 -23.47 12.91 14.52
C LYS A 203 -24.03 11.57 14.96
N ASN A 204 -24.80 10.90 14.10
CA ASN A 204 -25.41 9.61 14.43
C ASN A 204 -24.35 8.50 14.51
N GLU A 205 -23.34 8.52 13.62
CA GLU A 205 -22.19 7.62 13.69
C GLU A 205 -21.34 7.84 14.94
N GLU A 206 -21.09 9.11 15.32
CA GLU A 206 -20.40 9.44 16.57
C GLU A 206 -21.20 9.00 17.81
N MET A 207 -22.52 9.23 17.79
CA MET A 207 -23.41 8.82 18.88
C MET A 207 -23.45 7.29 19.01
N ALA A 208 -23.59 6.57 17.89
CA ALA A 208 -23.56 5.11 17.86
C ALA A 208 -22.22 4.55 18.38
N LYS A 209 -21.10 5.20 18.05
CA LYS A 209 -19.77 4.81 18.55
C LYS A 209 -19.67 5.03 20.07
N LYS A 210 -20.14 6.17 20.58
CA LYS A 210 -20.19 6.45 22.02
C LYS A 210 -21.07 5.45 22.78
N GLU A 211 -22.26 5.15 22.25
CA GLU A 211 -23.16 4.15 22.84
C GLU A 211 -22.58 2.74 22.78
N PHE A 212 -21.82 2.41 21.75
CA PHE A 212 -21.11 1.13 21.66
C PHE A 212 -20.00 1.04 22.71
N GLU A 213 -19.18 2.07 22.84
CA GLU A 213 -18.11 2.14 23.86
C GLU A 213 -18.68 2.10 25.28
N GLU A 214 -19.81 2.77 25.53
CA GLU A 214 -20.52 2.75 26.81
C GLU A 214 -21.09 1.36 27.11
N ARG A 215 -21.73 0.70 26.13
CA ARG A 215 -22.21 -0.68 26.27
C ARG A 215 -21.08 -1.67 26.55
N VAL A 216 -19.93 -1.53 25.88
CA VAL A 216 -18.75 -2.36 26.12
C VAL A 216 -18.23 -2.12 27.53
N ARG A 217 -18.14 -0.86 27.98
CA ARG A 217 -17.72 -0.51 29.33
C ARG A 217 -18.66 -1.08 30.40
N ASP A 218 -19.97 -0.99 30.19
CA ASP A 218 -20.97 -1.51 31.12
C ASP A 218 -20.98 -3.04 31.16
N THR A 219 -20.79 -3.70 30.02
CA THR A 219 -20.66 -5.16 29.95
C THR A 219 -19.41 -5.62 30.70
N LYS A 220 -18.27 -4.91 30.52
CA LYS A 220 -17.05 -5.16 31.29
C LYS A 220 -17.27 -4.99 32.80
N LYS A 221 -17.92 -3.89 33.22
CA LYS A 221 -18.26 -3.65 34.64
C LYS A 221 -19.16 -4.74 35.22
N LYS A 222 -20.17 -5.19 34.49
CA LYS A 222 -21.07 -6.29 34.92
C LYS A 222 -20.34 -7.62 35.03
N ALA A 223 -19.53 -7.98 34.03
CA ALA A 223 -18.74 -9.20 34.06
C ALA A 223 -17.78 -9.23 35.28
N ILE A 224 -17.22 -8.08 35.64
CA ILE A 224 -16.33 -7.96 36.80
C ILE A 224 -17.13 -8.05 38.11
N MET A 225 -18.30 -7.41 38.22
CA MET A 225 -19.18 -7.58 39.39
C MET A 225 -19.63 -9.03 39.58
N GLU A 226 -20.03 -9.71 38.51
CA GLU A 226 -20.40 -11.13 38.56
C GLU A 226 -19.21 -12.02 38.95
N ASN A 227 -18.00 -11.71 38.48
CA ASN A 227 -16.79 -12.40 38.90
C ASN A 227 -16.48 -12.17 40.39
N ILE A 228 -16.67 -10.94 40.90
CA ILE A 228 -16.50 -10.61 42.32
C ILE A 228 -17.53 -11.37 43.17
N GLU A 229 -18.79 -11.44 42.76
CA GLU A 229 -19.84 -12.18 43.48
C GLU A 229 -19.58 -13.70 43.49
N LYS A 230 -19.20 -14.27 42.33
CA LYS A 230 -18.81 -15.69 42.24
C LYS A 230 -17.56 -16.00 43.07
N ALA A 231 -16.58 -15.09 43.11
CA ALA A 231 -15.38 -15.25 43.94
C ALA A 231 -15.72 -15.20 45.45
N LYS A 232 -16.60 -14.28 45.87
CA LYS A 232 -17.11 -14.22 47.26
C LYS A 232 -17.90 -15.48 47.65
N ALA A 233 -18.70 -16.02 46.74
CA ALA A 233 -19.50 -17.22 46.99
C ALA A 233 -18.66 -18.52 47.00
N SER A 234 -17.56 -18.56 46.25
CA SER A 234 -16.68 -19.75 46.12
C SER A 234 -15.47 -19.73 47.05
N GLY A 235 -15.19 -18.63 47.75
CA GLY A 235 -14.09 -18.55 48.72
C GLY A 235 -12.69 -18.63 48.10
N ASN A 236 -12.54 -18.34 46.80
CA ASN A 236 -11.26 -18.34 46.10
C ASN A 236 -10.71 -16.89 45.93
N GLN A 237 -9.39 -16.71 46.07
CA GLN A 237 -8.76 -15.37 46.03
C GLN A 237 -8.94 -14.68 44.67
N LEU A 238 -9.45 -13.44 44.69
CA LEU A 238 -9.60 -12.57 43.53
C LEU A 238 -8.22 -12.19 42.98
N THR A 239 -7.93 -12.54 41.73
CA THR A 239 -6.68 -12.21 41.06
C THR A 239 -6.70 -10.88 40.28
N GLN A 240 -7.88 -10.32 39.98
CA GLN A 240 -8.04 -9.13 39.13
C GLN A 240 -8.69 -7.95 39.89
N THR A 241 -8.04 -6.79 39.93
CA THR A 241 -8.58 -5.52 40.48
C THR A 241 -8.64 -4.46 39.36
N ILE A 242 -9.46 -3.41 39.49
CA ILE A 242 -9.56 -2.31 38.52
C ILE A 242 -8.81 -1.09 39.05
N ASP A 243 -8.11 -0.37 38.17
CA ASP A 243 -7.56 0.98 38.45
C ASP A 243 -8.54 2.10 38.05
N GLU A 244 -8.37 3.33 38.57
CA GLU A 244 -9.37 4.43 38.47
C GLU A 244 -9.81 4.79 37.03
N ASP A 245 -9.02 4.44 36.01
CA ASP A 245 -9.31 4.64 34.58
C ASP A 245 -10.04 3.46 33.90
N GLY A 246 -10.45 2.43 34.64
CA GLY A 246 -11.22 1.30 34.11
C GLY A 246 -10.39 0.23 33.38
N ASN A 247 -9.08 0.21 33.59
CA ASN A 247 -8.19 -0.85 33.15
C ASN A 247 -8.01 -1.91 34.25
N LEU A 248 -7.89 -3.18 33.84
CA LEU A 248 -7.69 -4.33 34.72
C LEU A 248 -6.24 -4.38 35.19
N SER A 249 -5.98 -4.26 36.49
CA SER A 249 -4.67 -4.50 37.10
C SER A 249 -4.74 -5.73 38.03
N GLY A 250 -3.98 -6.77 37.66
CA GLY A 250 -3.85 -8.00 38.45
C GLY A 250 -3.92 -9.27 37.59
N VAL A 251 -2.81 -9.65 36.97
CA VAL A 251 -1.98 -10.84 37.25
C VAL A 251 -0.63 -10.49 36.63
N THR A 252 0.47 -10.79 37.33
CA THR A 252 1.85 -10.69 36.83
C THR A 252 2.03 -11.58 35.59
N GLU A 253 1.72 -11.04 34.43
CA GLU A 253 2.31 -11.28 33.12
C GLU A 253 1.49 -10.44 32.13
N ASN A 254 1.92 -9.20 31.90
CA ASN A 254 1.60 -8.53 30.63
C ASN A 254 2.30 -9.35 29.55
N VAL A 255 1.64 -10.41 29.07
CA VAL A 255 1.93 -10.96 27.75
C VAL A 255 1.42 -9.91 26.76
N ASP A 256 2.32 -8.98 26.48
CA ASP A 256 2.23 -8.03 25.39
C ASP A 256 2.14 -8.81 24.08
N PHE A 257 0.94 -8.85 23.48
CA PHE A 257 0.69 -9.57 22.23
C PHE A 257 1.29 -8.83 21.02
N ASP A 258 1.66 -7.55 21.15
CA ASP A 258 2.21 -6.73 20.07
C ASP A 258 3.74 -6.81 19.95
N SER A 259 4.45 -7.31 20.97
CA SER A 259 5.89 -7.58 20.90
C SER A 259 6.24 -9.00 20.47
N ARG A 260 5.27 -9.76 19.95
CA ARG A 260 5.52 -11.09 19.37
C ARG A 260 6.18 -10.93 18.00
N GLU A 261 7.47 -10.60 18.00
CA GLU A 261 8.32 -10.87 16.84
C GLU A 261 8.20 -12.36 16.51
N VAL A 262 7.90 -12.63 15.24
CA VAL A 262 7.81 -13.97 14.69
C VAL A 262 9.16 -14.64 14.96
N SER A 263 9.19 -15.60 15.89
CA SER A 263 10.42 -16.23 16.36
C SER A 263 11.15 -16.90 15.19
N ASP A 264 12.33 -16.38 14.84
CA ASP A 264 13.23 -16.98 13.87
C ASP A 264 13.65 -18.40 14.30
N VAL A 265 13.83 -19.25 13.29
CA VAL A 265 14.03 -20.72 13.38
C VAL A 265 15.18 -21.11 14.33
N GLU A 266 16.20 -20.27 14.46
CA GLU A 266 17.38 -20.51 15.32
C GLU A 266 17.05 -20.50 16.82
N THR A 267 16.13 -19.64 17.27
CA THR A 267 15.74 -19.56 18.70
C THR A 267 14.93 -20.79 19.13
N THR A 268 14.20 -21.39 18.19
CA THR A 268 13.43 -22.61 18.40
C THR A 268 14.34 -23.85 18.48
N GLN A 269 15.44 -23.85 17.70
CA GLN A 269 16.45 -24.91 17.72
C GLN A 269 17.22 -24.94 19.05
N LEU A 270 17.66 -23.77 19.55
CA LEU A 270 18.36 -23.68 20.84
C LEU A 270 17.49 -24.16 22.02
N ARG A 271 16.19 -23.84 21.98
CA ARG A 271 15.23 -24.29 23.01
C ARG A 271 15.03 -25.81 22.98
N ASN A 272 15.01 -26.41 21.79
CA ASN A 272 14.89 -27.85 21.64
C ASN A 272 16.16 -28.60 22.08
N GLU A 273 17.35 -28.06 21.81
CA GLU A 273 18.61 -28.63 22.32
C GLU A 273 18.69 -28.57 23.84
N LEU A 274 18.29 -27.45 24.46
CA LEU A 274 18.27 -27.32 25.93
C LEU A 274 17.29 -28.30 26.59
N LEU A 275 16.12 -28.54 25.96
CA LEU A 275 15.14 -29.53 26.42
C LEU A 275 15.60 -30.98 26.23
N MET A 276 16.35 -31.27 25.18
CA MET A 276 16.96 -32.59 24.98
C MET A 276 18.08 -32.85 26.00
N THR A 277 18.87 -31.82 26.30
CA THR A 277 19.98 -31.92 27.26
C THR A 277 19.45 -32.11 28.69
N SER A 278 18.37 -31.42 29.09
CA SER A 278 17.75 -31.60 30.41
C SER A 278 17.12 -32.98 30.56
N LYS A 279 16.43 -33.49 29.53
CA LYS A 279 15.86 -34.85 29.55
C LYS A 279 16.93 -35.95 29.57
N THR A 280 18.08 -35.72 28.92
CA THR A 280 19.21 -36.66 28.93
C THR A 280 19.88 -36.70 30.32
N GLN A 281 19.95 -35.56 31.02
CA GLN A 281 20.44 -35.49 32.40
C GLN A 281 19.47 -36.13 33.40
N GLU A 282 18.16 -36.03 33.16
CA GLU A 282 17.14 -36.73 33.94
C GLU A 282 17.19 -38.26 33.73
N ALA A 283 17.47 -38.73 32.51
CA ALA A 283 17.64 -40.14 32.19
C ALA A 283 18.92 -40.77 32.79
N GLN A 284 19.99 -39.98 33.02
CA GLN A 284 21.22 -40.46 33.67
C GLN A 284 21.10 -40.60 35.20
N ASN A 285 20.11 -39.94 35.82
CA ASN A 285 19.94 -39.91 37.27
C ASN A 285 18.78 -40.77 37.80
N GLY A 286 18.10 -41.55 36.95
CA GLY A 286 16.98 -42.40 37.35
C GLY A 286 16.97 -43.74 36.62
N ASN A 287 17.16 -44.82 37.38
CA ASN A 287 17.07 -46.20 36.89
C ASN A 287 15.60 -46.58 36.59
N ILE A 288 15.18 -46.47 35.32
CA ILE A 288 13.94 -47.08 34.81
C ILE A 288 14.20 -47.59 33.39
N ASP A 289 14.09 -48.91 33.21
CA ASP A 289 14.13 -49.60 31.92
C ASP A 289 13.05 -49.07 30.96
N MET A 290 13.45 -48.74 29.72
CA MET A 290 12.52 -48.66 28.60
C MET A 290 12.85 -49.76 27.59
N ILE A 291 11.87 -50.66 27.46
CA ILE A 291 11.76 -51.69 26.43
C ILE A 291 11.74 -51.00 25.07
N VAL A 292 12.68 -51.37 24.20
CA VAL A 292 12.65 -51.02 22.78
C VAL A 292 11.69 -51.99 22.10
N GLU A 293 10.50 -51.53 21.74
CA GLU A 293 9.71 -52.20 20.70
C GLU A 293 10.28 -51.76 19.34
N ASP A 294 11.01 -52.67 18.69
CA ASP A 294 11.31 -52.57 17.27
C ASP A 294 9.99 -52.60 16.49
N VAL A 295 9.70 -51.52 15.76
CA VAL A 295 8.79 -51.57 14.62
C VAL A 295 9.65 -51.36 13.38
N ASP A 296 9.85 -52.48 12.69
CA ASP A 296 10.54 -52.64 11.42
C ASP A 296 10.16 -51.53 10.41
N GLN A 297 11.19 -50.88 9.88
CA GLN A 297 11.15 -50.27 8.56
C GLN A 297 11.35 -51.38 7.53
N ASP A 298 10.26 -51.80 6.88
CA ASP A 298 10.34 -52.44 5.57
C ASP A 298 9.84 -51.47 4.50
N ASP A 299 10.79 -51.05 3.66
CA ASP A 299 10.74 -50.89 2.22
C ASP A 299 9.50 -50.28 1.55
N LYS A 300 9.74 -49.18 0.81
CA LYS A 300 9.79 -49.24 -0.66
C LYS A 300 10.34 -47.97 -1.30
N GLU A 301 11.19 -48.25 -2.29
CA GLU A 301 11.50 -47.50 -3.52
C GLU A 301 10.57 -46.33 -3.89
#